data_AF-A0A926JGM2-F1
#
_entry.id   AF-A0A926JGM2-F1
#
_cell.length_a   1.000
_cell.length_b   1.000
_cell.length_c   1.000
_cell.angle_alpha   90.00
_cell.angle_beta   90.00
_cell.angle_gamma   90.00
#
_symmetry.space_group_name_H-M   'P 1'
#
loop_
_entity.id
_entity.type
_entity.pdbx_description
1 polymer ?
#
loop_
_entity_poly.entity_id
_entity_poly.type
_entity_poly.pdbx_seq_one_letter_code
_entity_poly.pdbx_strand_id
1 'polypeptide(L)'
;MACRFPGAPNLEAYWSLPRSGADAVVDVPADRWDSAALYDPDPAAPGKMSTRNGGFLTGVDQFDPQFFGISPREAAQMDPQQRLVLELAWSSLQDAGIPPGSLRGKG
;
A
#
# COMPACT_ATOMS: atom_id res chain seq x y z
N MET A 1 6.80 6.24 13.89
CA MET A 1 6.67 6.37 12.42
C MET A 1 6.32 5.00 11.84
N ALA A 2 5.63 4.97 10.70
CA ALA A 2 5.42 3.75 9.92
C ALA A 2 5.29 4.12 8.44
N CYS A 3 5.72 3.22 7.55
CA CYS A 3 5.55 3.38 6.11
C CYS A 3 5.45 2.02 5.40
N ARG A 4 4.87 2.04 4.21
CA ARG A 4 4.85 0.94 3.25
C ARG A 4 5.16 1.52 1.87
N PHE A 5 6.16 0.96 1.21
CA PHE A 5 6.63 1.36 -0.11
C PHE A 5 6.80 0.13 -1.02
N PRO A 6 6.85 0.31 -2.35
CA PRO A 6 7.25 -0.75 -3.27
C PRO A 6 8.59 -1.36 -2.84
N GLY A 7 8.65 -2.69 -2.74
CA GLY A 7 9.84 -3.41 -2.27
C GLY A 7 10.18 -3.23 -0.78
N ALA A 8 9.43 -2.43 -0.03
CA ALA A 8 9.71 -2.08 1.36
C ALA A 8 8.44 -2.08 2.23
N PRO A 9 8.07 -3.23 2.83
CA PRO A 9 6.83 -3.37 3.58
C PRO A 9 6.85 -2.69 4.97
N ASN A 10 7.99 -2.18 5.43
CA ASN A 10 8.15 -1.52 6.72
C ASN A 10 9.35 -0.55 6.70
N LEU A 11 9.58 0.16 7.81
CA LEU A 11 10.65 1.14 7.95
C LEU A 11 12.05 0.54 7.77
N GLU A 12 12.30 -0.65 8.29
CA GLU A 12 13.60 -1.33 8.17
C GLU A 12 13.91 -1.64 6.70
N ALA A 13 12.95 -2.26 6.01
CA ALA A 13 13.07 -2.56 4.59
C ALA A 13 13.21 -1.28 3.76
N TYR A 14 12.47 -0.23 4.12
CA TYR A 14 12.57 1.08 3.47
C TYR A 14 13.99 1.65 3.56
N TRP A 15 14.65 1.58 4.72
CA TRP A 15 16.03 2.08 4.84
C TRP A 15 17.05 1.21 4.11
N SER A 16 16.80 -0.09 4.01
CA SER A 16 17.70 -1.01 3.29
C SER A 16 17.68 -0.79 1.77
N LEU A 17 16.57 -0.32 1.22
CA LEU A 17 16.32 -0.29 -0.22
C LEU A 17 17.18 0.79 -0.93
N PRO A 18 17.19 2.07 -0.53
CA PRO A 18 18.13 3.06 -1.06
C PRO A 18 19.59 2.72 -0.74
N ARG A 19 19.85 2.12 0.43
CA ARG A 19 21.21 1.77 0.87
C ARG A 19 21.84 0.70 -0.02
N SER A 20 21.03 -0.23 -0.52
CA SER A 20 21.47 -1.28 -1.46
C SER A 20 21.45 -0.83 -2.93
N GLY A 21 20.88 0.35 -3.23
CA GLY A 21 20.68 0.82 -4.60
C GLY A 21 19.66 -0.02 -5.39
N ALA A 22 18.78 -0.75 -4.69
CA ALA A 22 17.81 -1.62 -5.31
C ALA A 22 16.69 -0.83 -6.00
N ASP A 23 16.27 -1.30 -7.18
CA ASP A 23 15.08 -0.81 -7.88
C ASP A 23 13.86 -1.67 -7.50
N ALA A 24 12.77 -1.00 -7.11
CA ALA A 24 11.52 -1.63 -6.71
C ALA A 24 10.43 -1.55 -7.79
N VAL A 25 10.76 -1.03 -8.98
CA VAL A 25 9.87 -1.04 -10.13
C VAL A 25 9.77 -2.46 -10.69
N VAL A 26 8.55 -2.93 -10.85
CA VAL A 26 8.23 -4.26 -11.37
C VAL A 26 7.19 -4.15 -12.48
N ASP A 27 6.97 -5.22 -13.22
CA ASP A 27 5.81 -5.32 -14.11
C ASP A 27 4.51 -5.25 -13.30
N VAL A 28 3.42 -4.75 -13.90
CA VAL A 28 2.09 -4.76 -13.29
C VAL A 28 1.76 -6.17 -12.80
N PRO A 29 1.52 -6.37 -11.49
CA PRO A 29 1.17 -7.68 -10.96
C PRO A 29 -0.11 -8.23 -11.59
N ALA A 30 -0.12 -9.54 -11.86
CA ALA A 30 -1.22 -10.20 -12.57
C ALA A 30 -2.57 -10.17 -11.83
N ASP A 31 -2.55 -9.93 -10.52
CA ASP A 31 -3.72 -9.79 -9.65
C ASP A 31 -4.32 -8.37 -9.66
N ARG A 32 -3.72 -7.40 -10.38
CA ARG A 32 -4.20 -6.02 -10.47
C ARG A 32 -5.11 -5.80 -11.68
N TRP A 33 -4.55 -5.92 -12.87
CA TRP A 33 -5.26 -5.85 -14.16
C TRP A 33 -4.39 -6.44 -15.27
N ASP A 34 -5.01 -6.78 -16.41
CA ASP A 34 -4.29 -7.26 -17.58
C ASP A 34 -3.58 -6.10 -18.29
N SER A 35 -2.33 -5.86 -17.89
CA SER A 35 -1.48 -4.83 -18.49
C SER A 35 -1.05 -5.18 -19.92
N ALA A 36 -1.02 -6.46 -20.29
CA ALA A 36 -0.64 -6.89 -21.63
C ALA A 36 -1.74 -6.54 -22.65
N ALA A 37 -3.01 -6.69 -22.28
CA ALA A 37 -4.15 -6.29 -23.11
C ALA A 37 -4.21 -4.77 -23.36
N LEU A 38 -3.69 -3.98 -22.42
CA LEU A 38 -3.73 -2.52 -22.47
C LEU A 38 -2.46 -1.88 -23.04
N TYR A 39 -1.38 -2.65 -23.23
CA TYR A 39 -0.10 -2.12 -23.68
C TYR A 39 -0.05 -1.85 -25.18
N ASP A 40 0.56 -0.72 -25.56
CA ASP A 40 0.96 -0.40 -26.93
C ASP A 40 2.33 0.33 -26.89
N PRO A 41 3.31 -0.05 -27.72
CA PRO A 41 4.59 0.67 -27.79
C PRO A 41 4.46 2.10 -28.33
N ASP A 42 3.39 2.47 -29.06
CA ASP A 42 3.12 3.84 -29.50
C ASP A 42 2.52 4.67 -28.35
N PRO A 43 3.23 5.69 -27.83
CA PRO A 43 2.70 6.56 -26.76
C PRO A 43 1.48 7.39 -27.18
N ALA A 44 1.20 7.53 -28.48
CA ALA A 44 0.05 8.25 -29.00
C ALA A 44 -1.18 7.36 -29.24
N ALA A 45 -1.06 6.04 -29.07
CA ALA A 45 -2.17 5.10 -29.28
C ALA A 45 -3.34 5.41 -28.31
N PRO A 46 -4.54 5.77 -28.82
CA PRO A 46 -5.66 6.13 -27.96
C PRO A 46 -6.14 4.96 -27.09
N GLY A 47 -6.30 5.22 -25.79
CA GLY A 47 -6.79 4.21 -24.83
C GLY A 47 -5.80 3.11 -24.48
N LYS A 48 -4.52 3.27 -24.82
CA LYS A 48 -3.44 2.32 -24.52
C LYS A 48 -2.45 2.86 -23.50
N MET A 49 -1.74 1.95 -22.86
CA MET A 49 -0.65 2.22 -21.92
C MET A 49 0.69 2.05 -22.64
N SER A 50 1.57 3.04 -22.54
CA SER A 50 2.93 2.97 -23.10
C SER A 50 3.96 2.29 -22.20
N THR A 51 3.56 1.92 -20.98
CA THR A 51 4.40 1.21 -20.00
C THR A 51 3.60 0.12 -19.31
N ARG A 52 4.31 -0.95 -18.90
CA ARG A 52 3.76 -2.02 -18.04
C ARG A 52 4.47 -2.07 -16.69
N ASN A 53 5.27 -1.06 -16.36
CA ASN A 53 6.09 -1.05 -15.16
C ASN A 53 5.61 -0.01 -14.15
N GLY A 54 5.74 -0.32 -12.86
CA GLY A 54 5.39 0.57 -11.77
C GLY A 54 5.87 0.06 -10.42
N GLY A 55 5.77 0.92 -9.40
CA GLY A 55 5.99 0.52 -8.01
C GLY A 55 4.68 0.07 -7.38
N PHE A 56 4.61 -1.19 -6.94
CA PHE A 56 3.40 -1.77 -6.37
C PHE A 56 3.58 -2.14 -4.91
N LEU A 57 2.61 -1.76 -4.09
CA LEU A 57 2.47 -2.31 -2.74
C LEU A 57 1.94 -3.75 -2.82
N THR A 58 2.49 -4.62 -1.97
CA THR A 58 2.00 -5.98 -1.78
C THR A 58 0.79 -6.01 -0.86
N GLY A 59 -0.13 -6.96 -1.03
CA GLY A 59 -1.25 -7.17 -0.09
C GLY A 59 -2.07 -5.92 0.24
N VAL A 60 -2.40 -5.10 -0.77
CA VAL A 60 -3.24 -3.89 -0.59
C VAL A 60 -4.72 -4.22 -0.32
N ASP A 61 -5.10 -5.46 -0.59
CA ASP A 61 -6.40 -6.05 -0.33
C ASP A 61 -6.52 -6.60 1.11
N GLN A 62 -5.38 -6.83 1.77
CA GLN A 62 -5.32 -7.32 3.16
C GLN A 62 -5.66 -6.20 4.14
N PHE A 63 -6.48 -6.52 5.13
CA PHE A 63 -6.89 -5.63 6.21
C PHE A 63 -7.46 -6.45 7.38
N ASP A 64 -7.24 -6.02 8.61
CA ASP A 64 -7.87 -6.62 9.81
C ASP A 64 -9.08 -5.78 10.26
N PRO A 65 -10.29 -6.04 9.73
CA PRO A 65 -11.45 -5.20 10.03
C PRO A 65 -11.92 -5.36 11.48
N GLN A 66 -11.74 -6.54 12.09
CA GLN A 66 -12.19 -6.80 13.46
C GLN A 66 -11.39 -5.97 14.46
N PHE A 67 -10.08 -5.84 14.25
CA PHE A 67 -9.22 -5.01 15.07
C PHE A 67 -9.70 -3.53 15.10
N PHE A 68 -10.18 -3.02 13.96
CA PHE A 68 -10.69 -1.64 13.86
C PHE A 68 -12.19 -1.51 14.20
N GLY A 69 -12.86 -2.59 14.61
CA GLY A 69 -14.29 -2.57 14.91
C GLY A 69 -15.18 -2.36 13.67
N ILE A 70 -14.69 -2.70 12.49
CA ILE A 70 -15.37 -2.58 11.20
C ILE A 70 -15.92 -3.94 10.80
N SER A 71 -17.12 -4.00 10.22
CA SER A 71 -17.65 -5.27 9.74
C SER A 71 -16.93 -5.75 8.46
N PRO A 72 -16.80 -7.06 8.22
CA PRO A 72 -16.19 -7.56 6.97
C PRO A 72 -16.86 -7.03 5.69
N ARG A 73 -18.18 -6.81 5.75
CA ARG A 73 -18.96 -6.26 4.64
C ARG A 73 -18.59 -4.81 4.34
N GLU A 74 -18.44 -3.98 5.37
CA GLU A 74 -18.00 -2.59 5.21
C GLU A 74 -16.57 -2.55 4.71
N ALA A 75 -15.67 -3.35 5.30
CA ALA A 75 -14.27 -3.40 4.92
C ALA A 75 -14.05 -3.80 3.45
N ALA A 76 -14.87 -4.71 2.90
CA ALA A 76 -14.82 -5.09 1.49
C ALA A 76 -15.17 -3.92 0.54
N GLN A 77 -15.98 -2.97 1.00
CA GLN A 77 -16.40 -1.78 0.24
C GLN A 77 -15.48 -0.57 0.48
N MET A 78 -14.56 -0.66 1.45
CA MET A 78 -13.63 0.43 1.75
C MET A 78 -12.54 0.52 0.68
N ASP A 79 -12.22 1.77 0.32
CA ASP A 79 -11.05 2.07 -0.50
C ASP A 79 -9.78 1.51 0.19
N PRO A 80 -8.92 0.75 -0.52
CA PRO A 80 -7.66 0.26 0.01
C PRO A 80 -6.78 1.33 0.68
N GLN A 81 -6.81 2.58 0.20
CA GLN A 81 -6.05 3.69 0.78
C GLN A 81 -6.54 4.03 2.19
N GLN A 82 -7.86 3.98 2.44
CA GLN A 82 -8.42 4.23 3.77
C GLN A 82 -7.99 3.13 4.75
N ARG A 83 -8.02 1.87 4.30
CA ARG A 83 -7.56 0.71 5.07
C ARG A 83 -6.07 0.82 5.41
N LEU A 84 -5.23 1.17 4.44
CA LEU A 84 -3.80 1.40 4.63
C LEU A 84 -3.50 2.54 5.62
N VAL A 85 -4.24 3.64 5.56
CA VAL A 85 -4.08 4.76 6.50
C VAL A 85 -4.37 4.33 7.93
N LEU A 86 -5.40 3.52 8.16
CA LEU A 86 -5.73 3.00 9.50
C LEU A 86 -4.60 2.14 10.07
N GLU A 87 -4.05 1.22 9.27
CA GLU A 87 -2.93 0.37 9.67
C GLU A 87 -1.64 1.14 9.94
N LEU A 88 -1.32 2.13 9.09
CA LEU A 88 -0.13 2.96 9.24
C LEU A 88 -0.22 3.92 10.42
N ALA A 89 -1.39 4.49 10.67
CA ALA A 89 -1.63 5.32 11.86
C ALA A 89 -1.44 4.49 13.13
N TRP A 90 -2.02 3.28 13.17
CA TRP A 90 -1.84 2.36 14.27
C TRP A 90 -0.38 1.96 14.48
N SER A 91 0.32 1.54 13.42
CA SER A 91 1.73 1.17 13.48
C SER A 91 2.62 2.33 13.94
N SER A 92 2.29 3.56 13.54
CA SER A 92 3.01 4.76 13.98
C SER A 92 2.83 5.05 15.46
N LEU A 93 1.64 4.80 16.02
CA LEU A 93 1.38 4.93 17.45
C LEU A 93 2.12 3.87 18.26
N GLN A 94 2.16 2.63 17.76
CA GLN A 94 2.94 1.55 18.38
C GLN A 94 4.44 1.86 18.40
N ASP A 95 4.99 2.35 17.29
CA ASP A 95 6.40 2.77 17.21
C ASP A 95 6.72 3.91 18.20
N ALA A 96 5.77 4.81 18.43
CA ALA A 96 5.89 5.87 19.43
C ALA A 96 5.71 5.38 20.88
N GLY A 97 5.41 4.09 21.10
CA GLY A 97 5.14 3.53 22.43
C GLY A 97 3.84 4.04 23.06
N ILE A 98 2.90 4.56 22.26
CA ILE A 98 1.66 5.17 22.74
C ILE A 98 0.57 4.08 22.84
N PRO A 99 0.04 3.78 24.04
CA PRO A 99 -0.96 2.73 24.19
C PRO A 99 -2.33 3.14 23.60
N PRO A 100 -3.06 2.17 23.01
CA PRO A 100 -4.40 2.37 22.45
C PRO A 100 -5.36 2.80 23.55
N GLY A 101 -5.73 4.08 23.57
CA GLY A 101 -6.64 4.66 24.56
C GLY A 101 -6.10 5.87 25.29
N SER A 102 -4.77 6.06 25.32
CA SER A 102 -4.14 7.24 25.94
C SER A 102 -4.38 8.55 25.19
N LEU A 103 -4.87 8.47 23.95
CA LEU A 103 -5.22 9.60 23.08
C LEU A 103 -6.73 9.85 22.98
N ARG A 104 -7.57 9.01 23.61
CA ARG A 104 -9.04 9.16 23.52
C ARG A 104 -9.48 10.43 24.26
N GLY A 105 -10.05 11.40 23.55
CA GLY A 105 -10.60 12.63 24.16
C GLY A 105 -9.57 13.71 24.51
N LYS A 106 -8.35 13.66 23.95
CA LYS A 106 -7.42 14.80 24.00
C LYS A 106 -7.69 15.72 22.80
N GLY A 107 -8.65 16.61 22.97
CA GLY A 107 -9.03 17.66 22.03
C GLY A 107 -9.52 18.87 22.80
#